data_AF-A0A920HSX3-F1
#
_entry.id   AF-A0A920HSX3-F1
#
_cell.length_a   1.000
_cell.length_b   1.000
_cell.length_c   1.000
_cell.angle_alpha   90.00
_cell.angle_beta   90.00
_cell.angle_gamma   90.00
#
_symmetry.space_group_name_H-M   'P 1'
#
loop_
_entity.id
_entity.type
_entity.pdbx_description
1 polymer ?
#
loop_
_entity_poly.entity_id
_entity_poly.type
_entity_poly.pdbx_seq_one_letter_code
_entity_poly.pdbx_strand_id
1 'polypeptide(L)'
;MQQKEYERGILVCGTGAGMAIVANKFSGVRAVCVNDAYTAERSIASNNAQIITFGALITGAPNAKMYTDIWLSNDFQKERSGKRLIKSTC
;
A
#
# COMPACT_ATOMS: atom_id res chain seq x y z
N MET A 1 5.48 -12.00 -1.60
CA MET A 1 4.28 -11.97 -0.72
C MET A 1 3.66 -13.34 -0.47
N GLN A 2 3.01 -14.01 -1.43
CA GLN A 2 2.48 -15.37 -1.20
C GLN A 2 3.58 -16.44 -1.11
N GLN A 3 4.61 -16.34 -1.95
CA GLN A 3 5.81 -17.19 -1.90
C GLN A 3 6.96 -16.56 -1.09
N LYS A 4 6.70 -15.44 -0.39
CA LYS A 4 7.70 -14.66 0.39
C LYS A 4 8.99 -14.22 -0.34
N GLU A 5 9.04 -14.29 -1.66
CA GLU A 5 10.23 -13.83 -2.43
C GLU A 5 10.51 -12.33 -2.32
N TYR A 6 9.46 -11.53 -2.20
CA TYR A 6 9.53 -10.07 -2.07
C TYR A 6 8.66 -9.63 -0.91
N GLU A 7 9.10 -8.59 -0.19
CA GLU A 7 8.44 -8.00 0.99
C GLU A 7 7.53 -6.82 0.67
N ARG A 8 7.74 -6.15 -0.46
CA ARG A 8 7.03 -4.92 -0.86
C ARG A 8 6.81 -4.92 -2.38
N GLY A 9 5.70 -4.33 -2.83
CA GLY A 9 5.38 -4.23 -4.25
C GLY A 9 4.70 -2.91 -4.63
N ILE A 10 4.87 -2.49 -5.89
CA ILE A 10 4.22 -1.30 -6.45
C ILE A 10 3.44 -1.73 -7.69
N LEU A 11 2.16 -1.35 -7.78
CA LEU A 11 1.31 -1.62 -8.95
C LEU A 11 0.84 -0.30 -9.57
N VAL A 12 0.69 -0.28 -10.89
CA VAL A 12 0.25 0.93 -11.61
C VAL A 12 -0.85 0.57 -12.61
N CYS A 13 -1.93 1.34 -12.63
CA CYS A 13 -2.92 1.32 -13.71
C CYS A 13 -3.45 2.74 -13.96
N GLY A 14 -4.52 2.91 -14.74
CA GLY A 14 -5.08 4.25 -14.99
C GLY A 14 -5.40 5.01 -13.69
N THR A 15 -6.18 4.40 -12.78
CA THR A 15 -6.61 5.05 -11.53
C THR A 15 -5.93 4.52 -10.27
N GLY A 16 -5.19 3.41 -10.34
CA GLY A 16 -4.61 2.71 -9.19
C GLY A 16 -5.62 1.88 -8.39
N ALA A 17 -6.85 2.37 -8.26
CA ALA A 17 -7.92 1.74 -7.48
C ALA A 17 -8.21 0.28 -7.90
N GLY A 18 -8.28 0.01 -9.20
CA GLY A 18 -8.53 -1.34 -9.71
C GLY A 18 -7.45 -2.35 -9.29
N MET A 19 -6.18 -1.92 -9.28
CA MET A 19 -5.07 -2.76 -8.83
C MET A 19 -5.17 -3.06 -7.34
N ALA A 20 -5.52 -2.05 -6.52
CA ALA A 20 -5.73 -2.26 -5.09
C ALA A 20 -6.90 -3.23 -4.83
N ILE A 21 -8.02 -3.09 -5.55
CA ILE A 21 -9.18 -3.99 -5.42
C ILE A 21 -8.78 -5.44 -5.73
N VAL A 22 -8.08 -5.66 -6.85
CA VAL A 22 -7.65 -7.02 -7.25
C VAL A 22 -6.62 -7.59 -6.28
N ALA A 23 -5.60 -6.81 -5.90
CA ALA A 23 -4.55 -7.27 -4.99
C ALA A 23 -5.10 -7.64 -3.59
N ASN A 24 -6.10 -6.92 -3.09
CA ASN A 24 -6.73 -7.22 -1.81
C ASN A 24 -7.62 -8.48 -1.81
N LYS A 25 -7.92 -9.08 -2.97
CA LYS A 25 -8.61 -10.38 -3.02
C LYS A 25 -7.73 -11.54 -2.57
N PHE A 26 -6.41 -11.36 -2.54
CA PHE A 26 -5.48 -12.40 -2.13
C PHE A 26 -5.29 -12.39 -0.61
N SER A 27 -5.47 -13.54 0.01
CA SER A 27 -5.34 -13.67 1.46
C SER A 27 -3.93 -13.29 1.94
N GLY A 28 -3.87 -12.48 3.00
CA GLY A 28 -2.61 -12.00 3.58
C GLY A 28 -1.92 -10.88 2.79
N VAL A 29 -2.53 -10.38 1.71
CA VAL A 29 -2.08 -9.21 0.94
C VAL A 29 -2.89 -7.98 1.36
N ARG A 30 -2.20 -6.88 1.61
CA ARG A 30 -2.78 -5.57 1.89
C ARG A 30 -2.22 -4.55 0.91
N ALA A 31 -3.09 -4.07 0.04
CA ALA A 31 -2.79 -3.08 -0.98
C ALA A 31 -3.56 -1.77 -0.73
N VAL A 32 -2.90 -0.63 -0.91
CA VAL A 32 -3.50 0.71 -0.75
C VAL A 32 -3.30 1.53 -2.01
N CYS A 33 -4.34 2.23 -2.47
CA CYS A 33 -4.22 3.25 -3.51
C CYS A 33 -3.71 4.54 -2.87
N VAL A 34 -2.56 5.02 -3.34
CA VAL A 34 -1.86 6.17 -2.76
C VAL A 34 -1.94 7.34 -3.73
N ASN A 35 -2.49 8.44 -3.25
CA ASN A 35 -2.70 9.66 -4.04
C ASN A 35 -2.12 10.91 -3.34
N ASP A 36 -1.59 10.76 -2.13
CA ASP A 36 -1.07 11.82 -1.29
C ASP A 36 -0.01 11.28 -0.32
N ALA A 37 0.83 12.18 0.21
CA ALA A 37 1.93 11.83 1.11
C ALA A 37 1.48 11.24 2.45
N TYR A 38 0.34 11.70 2.98
CA TYR A 38 -0.18 11.22 4.25
C TYR A 38 -0.68 9.78 4.13
N THR A 39 -1.41 9.47 3.06
CA THR A 39 -1.80 8.10 2.74
C THR A 39 -0.59 7.21 2.50
N ALA A 40 0.47 7.72 1.85
CA ALA A 40 1.71 6.97 1.64
C ALA A 40 2.33 6.51 2.97
N GLU A 41 2.50 7.43 3.94
CA GLU A 41 3.02 7.13 5.28
C GLU A 41 2.08 6.18 6.04
N ARG A 42 0.79 6.51 6.10
CA ARG A 42 -0.19 5.77 6.90
C ARG A 42 -0.45 4.37 6.34
N SER A 43 -0.25 4.16 5.04
CA SER A 43 -0.39 2.84 4.42
C SER A 43 0.51 1.81 5.10
N ILE A 44 1.77 2.14 5.37
CA ILE A 44 2.65 1.25 6.13
C ILE A 44 2.47 1.40 7.63
N ALA A 45 2.46 2.63 8.17
CA ALA A 45 2.49 2.86 9.61
C ALA A 45 1.26 2.29 10.35
N SER A 46 0.09 2.33 9.71
CA SER A 46 -1.18 1.87 10.31
C SER A 46 -1.70 0.55 9.76
N ASN A 47 -1.56 0.35 8.46
CA ASN A 47 -2.19 -0.79 7.79
C ASN A 47 -1.19 -1.91 7.49
N ASN A 48 0.11 -1.70 7.76
CA ASN A 48 1.17 -2.61 7.34
C ASN A 48 0.98 -3.03 5.86
N ALA A 49 0.70 -2.03 5.02
CA ALA A 49 0.41 -2.25 3.60
C ALA A 49 1.69 -2.65 2.88
N GLN A 50 1.56 -3.79 2.22
CA GLN A 50 2.60 -4.53 1.54
C GLN A 50 2.75 -4.08 0.10
N ILE A 51 1.66 -3.58 -0.45
CA ILE A 51 1.57 -3.10 -1.82
C ILE A 51 1.01 -1.68 -1.79
N ILE A 52 1.65 -0.78 -2.51
CA ILE A 52 1.04 0.51 -2.88
C ILE A 52 0.69 0.50 -4.36
N THR A 53 -0.38 1.21 -4.70
CA THR A 53 -0.86 1.29 -6.07
C THR A 53 -1.02 2.75 -6.48
N PHE A 54 -0.62 3.06 -7.71
CA PHE A 54 -0.69 4.40 -8.28
C PHE A 54 -1.58 4.44 -9.52
N GLY A 55 -2.27 5.57 -9.70
CA GLY A 55 -2.98 5.89 -10.92
C GLY A 55 -2.12 6.73 -11.87
N ALA A 56 -1.77 6.20 -13.03
CA ALA A 56 -1.01 6.91 -14.06
C ALA A 56 -1.73 8.15 -14.61
N LEU A 57 -3.07 8.17 -14.54
CA LEU A 57 -3.90 9.32 -14.95
C LEU A 57 -4.17 10.31 -13.80
N ILE A 58 -3.72 10.00 -12.57
CA ILE A 58 -4.06 10.76 -11.36
C ILE A 58 -2.81 11.31 -10.69
N THR A 59 -1.74 10.51 -10.60
CA THR A 59 -0.51 10.85 -9.88
C THR A 59 0.61 11.07 -10.89
N GLY A 60 1.15 12.30 -10.94
CA GLY A 60 2.32 12.60 -11.75
C GLY A 60 3.57 11.86 -11.25
N ALA A 61 4.49 11.54 -12.17
CA ALA A 61 5.71 10.80 -11.85
C ALA A 61 6.55 11.38 -10.69
N PRO A 62 6.72 12.72 -10.55
CA PRO A 62 7.45 13.29 -9.41
C PRO A 62 6.79 12.96 -8.06
N ASN A 63 5.45 13.06 -8.00
CA ASN A 63 4.69 12.76 -6.80
C ASN A 63 4.70 11.26 -6.50
N ALA A 64 4.56 10.41 -7.51
CA ALA A 64 4.64 8.96 -7.35
C ALA A 64 6.00 8.54 -6.77
N LYS A 65 7.10 9.16 -7.22
CA LYS A 65 8.43 8.93 -6.66
C LYS A 65 8.50 9.36 -5.19
N MET A 66 8.07 10.58 -4.87
CA MET A 66 8.03 11.08 -3.48
C MET A 66 7.22 10.17 -2.55
N TYR A 67 6.03 9.73 -2.99
CA TYR A 67 5.17 8.85 -2.19
C TYR A 67 5.79 7.46 -2.02
N THR A 68 6.49 6.97 -3.06
CA THR A 68 7.26 5.73 -2.97
C THR A 68 8.38 5.86 -1.95
N ASP A 69 9.13 6.96 -1.96
CA ASP A 69 10.21 7.21 -1.01
C ASP A 69 9.67 7.26 0.44
N ILE A 70 8.57 7.98 0.67
CA ILE A 70 7.89 8.04 1.98
C ILE A 70 7.44 6.66 2.43
N TRP A 71 6.85 5.87 1.54
CA TRP A 71 6.37 4.54 1.88
C TRP A 71 7.53 3.58 2.19
N LEU A 72 8.62 3.64 1.42
CA LEU A 72 9.82 2.83 1.63
C LEU A 72 10.55 3.19 2.91
N SER A 73 10.59 4.47 3.30
CA SER A 73 11.30 4.94 4.49
C SER A 73 10.57 4.70 5.81
N ASN A 74 9.29 4.32 5.77
CA ASN A 74 8.48 4.13 6.96
C ASN A 74 8.33 2.65 7.34
N ASP A 75 8.19 2.43 8.66
CA ASP A 75 8.00 1.12 9.28
C ASP A 75 6.64 1.00 9.97
N PHE A 76 6.17 -0.23 10.12
CA PHE A 76 4.89 -0.49 10.74
C PHE A 76 4.91 -0.25 12.26
N GLN A 77 4.09 0.69 12.73
CA GLN A 77 3.98 1.02 14.16
C GLN A 77 3.00 0.07 14.85
N LYS A 78 3.51 -1.10 15.26
CA LYS A 78 2.71 -2.19 15.86
C LYS A 78 1.99 -1.79 17.16
N GLU A 79 2.59 -0.94 17.98
CA GLU A 79 2.05 -0.51 19.28
C GLU A 79 0.81 0.39 19.17
N ARG A 80 0.75 1.25 18.13
CA ARG A 80 -0.40 2.15 17.91
C ARG A 80 -1.52 1.50 17.10
N SER A 81 -1.20 0.49 16.30
CA SER A 81 -2.09 -0.09 15.28
C SER A 81 -2.71 -1.44 15.71
N GLY A 82 -2.29 -1.99 16.85
CA GLY A 82 -2.59 -3.35 17.31
C GLY A 82 -4.06 -3.73 17.50
N LYS A 83 -5.01 -2.79 17.44
CA LYS A 83 -6.46 -3.05 17.54
C LYS A 83 -7.24 -2.99 16.22
N ARG A 84 -6.64 -2.48 15.13
CA ARG A 84 -7.38 -2.20 13.87
C ARG A 84 -7.14 -3.23 12.76
N LEU A 85 -6.14 -4.10 12.90
CA LEU A 85 -5.94 -5.26 12.03
C LEU A 85 -6.97 -6.35 12.37
N ILE A 86 -8.26 -6.04 12.19
CA ILE A 86 -9.36 -6.98 12.37
C ILE A 86 -9.42 -7.82 11.10
N LYS A 87 -9.21 -9.13 11.27
CA LYS A 87 -9.52 -10.27 10.38
C LYS A 87 -10.19 -9.88 9.05
N SER A 88 -9.42 -9.43 8.06
CA SER A 88 -9.88 -9.47 6.66
C SER A 88 -9.51 -10.85 6.08
N THR A 89 -10.10 -11.89 6.67
CA THR A 89 -10.09 -13.25 6.15
C THR A 89 -11.50 -13.80 6.33
N CYS A 90 -12.30 -13.68 5.28
CA CYS A 90 -13.35 -14.62 4.93
C CYS A 90 -12.99 -15.18 3.56
#